data_AF-A0A920Q2K7-F1
#
_entry.id   AF-A0A920Q2K7-F1
#
_cell.length_a   1.000
_cell.length_b   1.000
_cell.length_c   1.000
_cell.angle_alpha   90.00
_cell.angle_beta   90.00
_cell.angle_gamma   90.00
#
_symmetry.space_group_name_H-M   'P 1'
#
loop_
_entity.id
_entity.type
_entity.pdbx_description
1 polymer ?
#
loop_
_entity_poly.entity_id
_entity_poly.type
_entity_poly.pdbx_seq_one_letter_code
_entity_poly.pdbx_strand_id
1 'polypeptide(L)'
;MGKAGVDLPCHLGVPGAVDRTRLLTISIRLGIGHSARYLKKNRTSVLRLLSPGGYNPNRLIAPLSSRADELGIAGIHCFTFNAVDTTEAWRQKSLRKLAS
;
A
#
# COMPACT_ATOMS: atom_id res chain seq x y z
N MET A 1 -10.09 21.73 -4.84
CA MET A 1 -8.93 22.51 -4.37
C MET A 1 -8.51 21.98 -3.01
N GLY A 2 -7.27 21.49 -2.89
CA GLY A 2 -6.73 21.11 -1.59
C GLY A 2 -6.56 22.33 -0.69
N LYS A 3 -6.79 22.21 0.63
CA LYS A 3 -6.70 23.33 1.59
C LYS A 3 -5.37 24.10 1.58
N ALA A 4 -4.31 23.53 1.00
CA ALA A 4 -2.98 24.12 0.88
C ALA A 4 -2.68 24.74 -0.51
N GLY A 5 -3.65 24.80 -1.43
CA GLY A 5 -3.44 25.35 -2.78
C GLY A 5 -2.61 24.45 -3.71
N VAL A 6 -2.54 23.15 -3.42
CA VAL A 6 -1.88 22.16 -4.28
C VAL A 6 -2.93 21.48 -5.16
N ASP A 7 -2.82 21.65 -6.48
CA ASP A 7 -3.76 21.12 -7.47
C ASP A 7 -3.16 20.01 -8.35
N LEU A 8 -1.91 19.58 -8.06
CA LEU A 8 -1.27 18.47 -8.75
C LEU A 8 -1.99 17.13 -8.43
N PRO A 9 -2.06 16.20 -9.40
CA PRO A 9 -2.67 14.89 -9.18
C PRO A 9 -1.93 14.12 -8.09
N CYS A 10 -2.67 13.62 -7.10
CA CYS A 10 -2.12 12.81 -6.03
C CYS A 10 -2.07 11.34 -6.45
N HIS A 11 -0.90 10.73 -6.41
CA HIS A 11 -0.76 9.27 -6.59
C HIS A 11 -0.52 8.60 -5.25
N LEU A 12 -1.32 7.57 -4.95
CA LEU A 12 -1.16 6.78 -3.73
C LEU A 12 0.01 5.81 -3.89
N GLY A 13 1.09 6.04 -3.14
CA GLY A 13 2.22 5.13 -3.06
C GLY A 13 1.88 3.88 -2.25
N VAL A 14 2.01 2.69 -2.85
CA VAL A 14 1.75 1.41 -2.17
C VAL A 14 2.88 0.40 -2.42
N PRO A 15 3.26 -0.41 -1.41
CA PRO A 15 4.11 -1.56 -1.64
C PRO A 15 3.43 -2.55 -2.60
N GLY A 16 4.21 -3.09 -3.54
CA GLY A 16 3.78 -4.19 -4.42
C GLY A 16 3.64 -5.51 -3.68
N ALA A 17 3.32 -6.59 -4.40
CA ALA A 17 3.19 -7.92 -3.81
C ALA A 17 4.58 -8.50 -3.49
N VAL A 18 5.14 -8.04 -2.38
CA VAL A 18 6.47 -8.40 -1.87
C VAL A 18 6.35 -9.26 -0.61
N ASP A 19 7.39 -10.04 -0.33
CA ASP A 19 7.43 -10.80 0.91
C ASP A 19 7.52 -9.85 2.13
N ARG A 20 6.94 -10.31 3.24
CA ARG A 20 6.86 -9.51 4.46
C ARG A 20 8.23 -9.19 5.03
N THR A 21 9.16 -10.13 5.00
CA THR A 21 10.50 -9.96 5.58
C THR A 21 11.22 -8.83 4.87
N ARG A 22 11.20 -8.84 3.53
CA ARG A 22 11.74 -7.76 2.69
C ARG A 22 11.06 -6.43 2.96
N LEU A 23 9.73 -6.40 3.06
CA LEU A 23 9.01 -5.16 3.38
C LEU A 23 9.44 -4.59 4.73
N LEU A 24 9.60 -5.43 5.76
CA LEU A 24 10.09 -5.03 7.08
C LEU A 24 11.55 -4.57 7.02
N THR A 25 12.43 -5.31 6.36
CA THR A 25 13.85 -4.95 6.18
C THR A 25 13.99 -3.59 5.50
N ILE A 26 13.23 -3.34 4.43
CA ILE A 26 13.24 -2.06 3.71
C ILE A 26 12.69 -0.94 4.61
N SER A 27 11.60 -1.20 5.35
CA SER A 27 11.01 -0.21 6.26
C SER A 27 11.97 0.20 7.38
N ILE A 28 12.77 -0.73 7.89
CA ILE A 28 13.81 -0.42 8.88
C ILE A 28 14.92 0.43 8.25
N ARG A 29 15.43 0.02 7.07
CA ARG A 29 16.49 0.74 6.35
C ARG A 29 16.11 2.18 5.98
N LEU A 30 14.84 2.41 5.62
CA LEU A 30 14.31 3.73 5.28
C LEU A 30 14.01 4.59 6.53
N GLY A 31 14.37 4.14 7.74
CA GLY A 31 14.16 4.91 8.97
C GLY A 31 12.70 4.97 9.43
N ILE A 32 11.78 4.35 8.70
CA ILE A 32 10.34 4.28 9.03
C ILE A 32 10.09 3.47 10.31
N GLY A 33 11.10 2.72 10.78
CA GLY A 33 11.11 2.07 12.09
C GLY A 33 10.92 3.02 13.27
N HIS A 34 11.28 4.30 13.17
CA HIS A 34 11.01 5.28 14.24
C HIS A 34 9.52 5.59 14.40
N SER A 35 8.71 5.33 13.36
CA SER A 35 7.24 5.35 13.43
C SER A 35 6.67 4.10 14.12
N ALA A 36 7.51 3.24 14.73
CA ALA A 36 7.06 2.07 15.51
C ALA A 36 6.07 2.42 16.62
N ARG A 37 6.08 3.66 17.14
CA ARG A 37 5.08 4.14 18.10
C ARG A 37 3.66 4.17 17.50
N TYR A 38 3.54 4.55 16.22
CA TYR A 38 2.27 4.49 15.49
C TYR A 38 1.83 3.05 15.25
N LEU A 39 2.76 2.17 14.86
CA LEU A 39 2.49 0.74 14.70
C LEU A 39 2.04 0.09 16.02
N LYS A 40 2.68 0.42 17.15
CA LYS A 40 2.30 -0.04 18.49
C LYS A 40 0.89 0.40 18.89
N LYS A 41 0.46 1.59 18.48
CA LYS A 41 -0.88 2.14 18.74
C LYS A 41 -1.93 1.52 17.80
N ASN A 42 -1.55 1.19 16.57
CA ASN A 42 -2.40 0.60 15.55
C ASN A 42 -2.17 -0.92 15.43
N ARG A 43 -2.39 -1.63 16.54
CA ARG A 43 -2.26 -3.10 16.64
C ARG A 43 -3.01 -3.84 15.54
N THR A 44 -4.19 -3.37 15.14
CA THR A 44 -4.99 -3.98 14.07
C THR A 44 -4.30 -3.90 12.70
N SER A 45 -3.65 -2.77 12.39
CA SER A 45 -2.89 -2.59 11.14
C SER A 45 -1.63 -3.44 11.13
N VAL A 46 -0.96 -3.56 12.28
CA VAL A 46 0.19 -4.46 12.47
C VAL A 46 -0.24 -5.93 12.34
N LEU A 47 -1.31 -6.35 13.01
CA LEU A 47 -1.84 -7.72 12.90
C LEU A 47 -2.29 -8.06 11.48
N ARG A 48 -2.84 -7.09 10.72
CA ARG A 48 -3.15 -7.27 9.29
C ARG A 48 -1.89 -7.41 8.44
N LEU A 49 -0.86 -6.63 8.73
CA LEU A 49 0.44 -6.76 8.09
C LEU A 49 1.11 -8.09 8.44
N LEU A 50 0.89 -8.61 9.65
CA LEU A 50 1.43 -9.86 10.21
C LEU A 50 0.54 -11.11 10.03
N SER A 51 -0.63 -10.99 9.40
CA SER A 51 -1.59 -12.10 9.26
C SER A 51 -1.02 -13.30 8.48
N PRO A 52 -1.40 -14.55 8.79
CA PRO A 52 -1.05 -15.70 7.96
C PRO A 52 -1.46 -15.48 6.50
N GLY A 53 -0.61 -15.87 5.54
CA GLY A 53 -0.86 -15.70 4.10
C GLY A 53 -0.12 -14.55 3.40
N GLY A 54 0.80 -13.88 4.09
CA GLY A 54 1.68 -12.85 3.51
C GLY A 54 1.07 -11.45 3.41
N TYR A 55 1.84 -10.51 2.88
CA TYR A 55 1.37 -9.15 2.62
C TYR A 55 0.47 -9.13 1.36
N ASN A 56 -0.68 -8.45 1.45
CA ASN A 56 -1.59 -8.29 0.32
C ASN A 56 -1.89 -6.80 0.11
N PRO A 57 -1.46 -6.19 -1.00
CA PRO A 57 -1.67 -4.76 -1.24
C PRO A 57 -3.16 -4.36 -1.29
N ASN A 58 -4.06 -5.26 -1.70
CA ASN A 58 -5.50 -4.99 -1.75
C ASN A 58 -6.08 -4.66 -0.37
N ARG A 59 -5.49 -5.14 0.72
CA ARG A 59 -5.94 -4.82 2.08
C ARG A 59 -5.71 -3.35 2.46
N LEU A 60 -4.77 -2.67 1.79
CA LEU A 60 -4.56 -1.23 1.94
C LEU A 60 -5.39 -0.43 0.95
N ILE A 61 -5.53 -0.92 -0.28
CA ILE A 61 -6.21 -0.19 -1.36
C ILE A 61 -7.72 -0.20 -1.17
N ALA A 62 -8.32 -1.35 -0.85
CA ALA A 62 -9.78 -1.50 -0.81
C ALA A 62 -10.49 -0.58 0.21
N PRO A 63 -9.97 -0.33 1.42
CA PRO A 63 -10.59 0.64 2.33
C PRO A 63 -10.51 2.10 1.85
N LEU A 64 -9.53 2.42 1.00
CA LEU A 64 -9.33 3.78 0.47
C LEU A 64 -10.08 4.02 -0.84
N SER A 65 -10.40 2.97 -1.59
CA SER A 65 -10.99 3.10 -2.92
C SER A 65 -12.35 3.78 -2.90
N SER A 66 -13.17 3.58 -1.86
CA SER A 66 -14.47 4.25 -1.72
C SER A 66 -14.37 5.76 -1.47
N ARG A 67 -13.18 6.27 -1.13
CA ARG A 67 -12.92 7.69 -0.87
C ARG A 67 -11.88 8.28 -1.83
N ALA A 68 -11.52 7.56 -2.89
CA ALA A 68 -10.44 7.96 -3.79
C ALA A 68 -10.69 9.35 -4.42
N ASP A 69 -11.93 9.60 -4.86
CA ASP A 69 -12.32 10.88 -5.46
C ASP A 69 -12.30 12.03 -4.45
N GLU A 70 -12.83 11.80 -3.24
CA GLU A 70 -12.82 12.78 -2.13
C GLU A 70 -11.37 13.15 -1.75
N LEU A 71 -10.46 12.18 -1.79
CA LEU A 71 -9.05 12.34 -1.48
C LEU A 71 -8.21 12.86 -2.66
N GLY A 72 -8.82 13.06 -3.85
CA GLY A 72 -8.12 13.51 -5.05
C GLY A 72 -7.05 12.53 -5.55
N ILE A 73 -7.24 11.23 -5.32
CA ILE A 73 -6.28 10.19 -5.72
C ILE A 73 -6.49 9.88 -7.21
N ALA A 74 -5.57 10.36 -8.06
CA ALA A 74 -5.61 10.15 -9.50
C ALA A 74 -5.14 8.74 -9.93
N GLY A 75 -4.42 8.04 -9.06
CA GLY A 75 -3.91 6.72 -9.36
C GLY A 75 -3.06 6.11 -8.25
N ILE A 76 -2.51 4.94 -8.53
CA ILE A 76 -1.66 4.18 -7.61
C ILE A 76 -0.25 4.10 -8.19
N HIS A 77 0.75 4.45 -7.38
CA HIS A 77 2.15 4.20 -7.68
C HIS A 77 2.63 2.98 -6.88
N CYS A 78 3.01 1.91 -7.57
CA CYS A 78 3.36 0.65 -6.95
C CYS A 78 4.88 0.49 -6.81
N PHE A 79 5.37 0.43 -5.57
CA PHE A 79 6.77 0.16 -5.27
C PHE A 79 7.02 -1.35 -5.28
N THR A 80 7.55 -1.86 -6.38
CA THR A 80 7.78 -3.30 -6.59
C THR A 80 8.88 -3.86 -5.71
N PHE A 81 9.81 -3.01 -5.27
CA PHE A 81 11.05 -3.42 -4.59
C PHE A 81 11.75 -4.56 -5.32
N ASN A 82 11.95 -4.49 -6.64
CA ASN A 82 12.52 -5.55 -7.49
C ASN A 82 11.76 -6.90 -7.47
N ALA A 83 10.54 -6.96 -6.95
CA ALA A 83 9.64 -8.10 -7.07
C ALA A 83 8.58 -7.79 -8.14
N VAL A 84 9.05 -7.53 -9.36
CA VAL A 84 8.19 -7.07 -10.47
C VAL A 84 7.20 -8.16 -10.87
N ASP A 85 7.66 -9.39 -11.06
CA ASP A 85 6.82 -10.50 -11.54
C ASP A 85 5.66 -10.82 -10.57
N THR A 86 5.96 -10.90 -9.27
CA THR A 86 4.93 -11.15 -8.25
C THR A 86 3.96 -9.99 -8.14
N THR A 87 4.45 -8.75 -8.28
CA THR A 87 3.61 -7.55 -8.27
C THR A 87 2.71 -7.49 -9.50
N GLU A 88 3.22 -7.81 -10.69
CA GLU A 88 2.41 -7.82 -11.92
C GLU A 88 1.38 -8.95 -11.90
N ALA A 89 1.74 -10.15 -11.45
CA ALA A 89 0.81 -11.25 -11.27
C ALA A 89 -0.34 -10.88 -10.31
N TRP A 90 -0.02 -10.20 -9.21
CA TRP A 90 -1.02 -9.64 -8.31
C TRP A 90 -1.90 -8.58 -8.99
N ARG A 91 -1.32 -7.62 -9.72
CA ARG A 91 -2.05 -6.56 -10.43
C ARG A 91 -3.04 -7.14 -11.42
N GLN A 92 -2.59 -8.07 -12.25
CA GLN A 92 -3.42 -8.77 -13.24
C GLN A 92 -4.57 -9.54 -12.57
N LYS A 93 -4.29 -10.22 -11.47
CA LYS A 93 -5.33 -10.91 -10.69
C LYS A 93 -6.36 -9.94 -10.11
N SER A 94 -5.91 -8.79 -9.61
CA SER A 94 -6.80 -7.75 -9.07
C SER A 94 -7.67 -7.12 -10.16
N LEU A 95 -7.09 -6.81 -11.33
CA LEU A 95 -7.83 -6.27 -12.48
C LEU A 95 -8.88 -7.25 -13.00
N ARG A 96 -8.53 -8.53 -13.11
CA ARG A 96 -9.49 -9.57 -13.51
C ARG A 96 -10.70 -9.66 -12.58
N LYS A 97 -10.50 -9.48 -11.27
CA LYS A 97 -11.60 -9.46 -10.28
C LYS A 97 -12.49 -8.23 -10.35
N LEU A 98 -11.99 -7.12 -10.92
CA LEU A 98 -12.77 -5.91 -11.10
C LEU A 98 -13.53 -5.92 -12.43
N ALA A 99 -13.06 -6.70 -13.40
CA ALA A 99 -13.71 -6.91 -14.69
C ALA A 99 -14.81 -7.98 -14.68
N SER A 100 -14.94 -8.72 -13.56
CA SER A 100 -15.97 -9.75 -13.31
C SER A 100 -17.10 -9.18 -12.46
#